data_AF-A0A1C6KXX9-F1
#
_entry.id   AF-A0A1C6KXX9-F1
#
_cell.length_a   1.000
_cell.length_b   1.000
_cell.length_c   1.000
_cell.angle_alpha   90.00
_cell.angle_beta   90.00
_cell.angle_gamma   90.00
#
_symmetry.space_group_name_H-M   'P 1'
#
loop_
_entity.id
_entity.type
_entity.pdbx_description
1 polymer ?
#
loop_
_entity_poly.entity_id
_entity_poly.type
_entity_poly.pdbx_seq_one_letter_code
_entity_poly.pdbx_strand_id
1 'polypeptide(L)' 'MKRYFDIPAERLTLQIDVNEIGMKYTVDKIEKALKITGLREVDIKEYNRLNKEYGA' A
#
# COMPACT_ATOMS: atom_id res chain seq x y z
N MET A 1 13.37 3.30 -0.01
CA MET A 1 12.43 3.42 1.14
C MET A 1 11.20 2.60 0.82
N LYS A 2 10.40 2.19 1.82
CA LYS A 2 9.22 1.36 1.59
C LYS A 2 7.97 2.08 2.06
N ARG A 3 6.89 1.90 1.31
CA ARG A 3 5.54 2.29 1.71
C ARG A 3 4.64 1.07 1.64
N TYR A 4 3.67 1.00 2.55
CA TYR A 4 2.81 -0.14 2.74
C TYR A 4 1.36 0.30 2.58
N PHE A 5 0.59 -0.51 1.87
CA PHE A 5 -0.79 -0.22 1.56
C PHE A 5 -1.66 -1.44 1.80
N ASP A 6 -2.89 -1.15 2.17
CA ASP A 6 -4.02 -2.04 2.31
C ASP A 6 -5.02 -1.75 1.18
N ILE A 7 -5.58 -2.79 0.58
CA ILE A 7 -6.68 -2.72 -0.39
C ILE A 7 -7.84 -3.53 0.20
N PRO A 8 -8.68 -2.93 1.07
CA PRO A 8 -9.69 -3.67 1.83
C PRO A 8 -10.70 -4.41 0.96
N ALA A 9 -11.10 -3.78 -0.16
CA ALA A 9 -12.08 -4.33 -1.08
C ALA A 9 -11.61 -5.65 -1.71
N GLU A 10 -10.32 -5.78 -1.96
CA GLU A 10 -9.69 -6.95 -2.57
C GLU A 10 -9.10 -7.90 -1.51
N ARG A 11 -9.12 -7.52 -0.23
CA ARG A 11 -8.36 -8.18 0.85
C ARG A 11 -6.92 -8.44 0.42
N LEU A 12 -6.24 -7.40 -0.05
CA LEU A 12 -4.84 -7.47 -0.49
C LEU A 12 -3.98 -6.46 0.26
N THR A 13 -2.71 -6.80 0.44
CA THR A 13 -1.71 -5.85 0.93
C THR A 13 -0.64 -5.62 -0.13
N LEU A 14 -0.16 -4.39 -0.26
CA LEU A 14 0.82 -3.99 -1.26
C LEU A 14 2.03 -3.33 -0.57
N GLN A 15 3.22 -3.84 -0.86
CA GLN A 15 4.48 -3.20 -0.49
C GLN A 15 5.11 -2.62 -1.75
N ILE A 16 5.47 -1.34 -1.72
CA ILE A 16 6.19 -0.70 -2.82
C ILE A 16 7.53 -0.14 -2.35
N ASP A 17 8.56 -0.37 -3.14
CA ASP A 17 9.84 0.32 -3.00
C ASP A 17 9.75 1.68 -3.71
N VAL A 18 10.08 2.74 -2.97
CA VAL A 18 10.03 4.12 -3.44
C VAL A 18 11.35 4.84 -3.22
N ASN A 19 11.66 5.76 -4.12
CA ASN A 19 12.72 6.74 -3.99
C ASN A 19 12.22 8.00 -3.24
N GLU A 20 13.08 9.00 -3.05
CA GLU A 20 12.73 10.25 -2.34
C GLU A 20 11.58 11.03 -2.99
N ILE A 21 11.45 10.95 -4.32
CA ILE A 21 10.35 11.57 -5.05
C ILE A 21 9.04 10.81 -4.79
N GLY A 22 9.08 9.47 -4.85
CA GLY A 22 7.93 8.61 -4.58
C GLY A 22 7.42 8.68 -3.15
N MET A 23 8.26 9.06 -2.18
CA MET A 23 7.81 9.39 -0.82
C MET A 23 6.90 10.62 -0.77
N LYS A 24 7.07 11.57 -1.70
CA LYS A 24 6.24 12.79 -1.77
C LYS A 24 4.93 12.57 -2.53
N TYR A 25 4.72 11.40 -3.13
CA TYR A 25 3.49 11.12 -3.87
C TYR A 25 2.34 10.90 -2.90
N THR A 26 1.20 11.53 -3.19
CA THR A 26 -0.04 11.20 -2.50
C THR A 26 -0.50 9.80 -2.90
N VAL A 27 -1.37 9.20 -2.08
CA VAL A 27 -1.98 7.90 -2.38
C VAL A 27 -2.66 7.93 -3.75
N ASP A 28 -3.42 8.98 -4.08
CA ASP A 28 -4.08 9.15 -5.38
C ASP A 28 -3.10 9.10 -6.58
N LYS A 29 -1.88 9.63 -6.40
CA LYS A 29 -0.87 9.59 -7.46
C LYS A 29 -0.33 8.17 -7.66
N ILE A 30 -0.19 7.42 -6.58
CA ILE A 30 0.25 6.01 -6.61
C ILE A 30 -0.85 5.15 -7.24
N GLU A 31 -2.10 5.35 -6.84
CA GLU A 31 -3.28 4.70 -7.45
C GLU A 31 -3.32 4.90 -8.95
N LYS A 32 -3.19 6.16 -9.42
CA LYS A 32 -3.15 6.48 -10.85
C LYS A 32 -1.97 5.85 -11.57
N ALA A 33 -0.79 5.84 -10.96
CA ALA A 33 0.42 5.29 -11.56
C ALA A 33 0.34 3.77 -11.71
N LEU A 34 -0.24 3.08 -10.73
CA LEU A 34 -0.37 1.62 -10.71
C LEU A 34 -1.68 1.12 -11.31
N LYS A 35 -2.61 2.02 -11.67
CA LYS A 35 -3.98 1.71 -12.12
C LYS A 35 -4.73 0.82 -11.12
N ILE A 36 -4.54 1.11 -9.83
CA ILE A 36 -5.21 0.45 -8.70
C ILE A 36 -6.03 1.52 -7.96
N THR A 37 -7.12 1.13 -7.32
CA THR A 37 -7.98 2.02 -6.53
C THR A 37 -8.25 1.42 -5.16
N GLY A 38 -8.53 2.27 -4.17
CA GLY A 38 -8.85 1.83 -2.82
C GLY A 38 -7.61 1.56 -1.96
N LEU A 39 -6.46 2.17 -2.29
CA LEU A 39 -5.27 2.10 -1.47
C LEU A 39 -5.49 2.89 -0.17
N ARG A 40 -5.25 2.23 0.95
CA ARG A 40 -5.11 2.86 2.26
C ARG A 40 -3.67 2.68 2.73
N GLU A 41 -2.95 3.79 2.89
CA GLU A 41 -1.59 3.73 3.42
C GLU A 41 -1.62 3.32 4.89
N VAL A 42 -0.75 2.38 5.25
CA VAL A 42 -0.62 1.82 6.59
C VAL A 42 0.84 1.76 7.00
N ASP A 43 1.10 1.64 8.30
CA ASP A 43 2.45 1.38 8.78
C ASP A 43 2.84 -0.10 8.61
N ILE A 44 4.12 -0.41 8.86
CA ILE A 44 4.65 -1.78 8.73
C ILE A 44 4.00 -2.77 9.71
N LYS A 45 3.57 -2.32 10.90
CA LYS A 45 2.98 -3.19 11.92
C LYS A 45 1.57 -3.61 11.50
N GLU A 46 0.77 -2.67 11.01
CA GLU A 46 -0.56 -2.93 10.49
C GLU A 46 -0.51 -3.73 9.19
N TYR A 47 0.41 -3.40 8.27
CA TYR A 47 0.66 -4.20 7.06
C TYR A 47 0.94 -5.67 7.40
N ASN A 48 1.86 -5.96 8.32
CA ASN A 48 2.18 -7.33 8.71
C ASN A 48 1.00 -8.07 9.35
N ARG A 49 0.12 -7.36 10.06
CA ARG A 49 -1.12 -7.93 10.61
C ARG A 49 -2.09 -8.29 9.48
N LEU A 50 -2.35 -7.35 8.58
CA LEU A 50 -3.27 -7.54 7.45
C LEU A 50 -2.77 -8.60 6.47
N ASN A 51 -1.47 -8.64 6.19
CA ASN A 51 -0.88 -9.63 5.30
C ASN A 51 -1.07 -11.06 5.81
N LYS A 52 -1.06 -11.25 7.15
CA LYS A 52 -1.40 -12.54 7.77
C LYS A 52 -2.92 -12.83 7.73
N GLU A 53 -3.75 -11.80 7.90
CA GLU A 53 -5.21 -11.92 7.90
C GLU A 53 -5.79 -12.21 6.50
N TYR A 54 -5.14 -11.68 5.46
CA TYR A 54 -5.56 -11.80 4.07
C TYR A 54 -4.92 -12.97 3.35
N GLY A 55 -3.71 -13.38 3.79
CA GLY A 55 -3.02 -14.56 3.27
C GLY A 55 -3.40 -15.88 3.94
N ALA A 56 -4.35 -15.86 4.88
CA ALA A 56 -4.96 -17.04 5.50
C ALA A 56 -6.23 -17.45 4.74
#